data_AF-A0AAD3ST02-F1
#
_entry.id   AF-A0AAD3ST02-F1
#
_cell.length_a   1.000
_cell.length_b   1.000
_cell.length_c   1.000
_cell.angle_alpha   90.00
_cell.angle_beta   90.00
_cell.angle_gamma   90.00
#
_symmetry.space_group_name_H-M   'P 1'
#
loop_
_entity.id
_entity.type
_entity.pdbx_description
1 polymer ?
#
loop_
_entity_poly.entity_id
_entity_poly.type
_entity_poly.pdbx_seq_one_letter_code
_entity_poly.pdbx_strand_id
1 'polypeptide(L)'
;MLASTAFSISNLQPIQFSAVSDPNHLQTDHASLSLSTAQTTQPASAPQSKPPERKLKGSQQLNRWSRARAIRAGRKLDRAGNKAESNVISLFQAGNSDLAHSDSLAGSGEEDDVDATTAKSIYMVSDGTGWTAEHSVNVALGQFEHCLVDRGCAVNTHLFSGIDDVEQLVEIVKQAAKEGALLVYTLADPSMAEASKSACKLWSVPSIDVLGPITEAIASHLSVSPSGLPRGAPGRNSLTEEYFRRIEAIEFTIKQDDGALPDNLNKADIVLVGVSRTGKTPLSIYLAQMGYKVANVPIVMGIEVPRTLFQVGPGKIFGLTINPVVLQTIRKARAKSLGFHGEVKSNYSEMDYIREELEYVGKIFAQNPSWPVIEVTGKAIEETAAVVLRLYHDRKQKHCMPRISKRY
;
A
#
# COMPACT_ATOMS: atom_id res chain seq x y z
N MET A 1 -42.89 -22.63 49.59
CA MET A 1 -43.01 -23.41 50.84
C MET A 1 -41.92 -24.48 50.78
N LEU A 2 -40.76 -24.24 51.42
CA LEU A 2 -40.32 -24.83 52.71
C LEU A 2 -39.82 -26.28 52.54
N ALA A 3 -38.68 -26.75 53.06
CA ALA A 3 -37.55 -26.16 53.77
C ALA A 3 -36.51 -27.28 54.06
N SER A 4 -35.28 -26.86 54.41
CA SER A 4 -34.33 -27.50 55.35
C SER A 4 -33.61 -28.79 54.95
N THR A 5 -32.33 -29.06 55.28
CA THR A 5 -31.40 -28.55 56.32
C THR A 5 -29.95 -28.91 55.93
N ALA A 6 -29.00 -27.98 56.03
CA ALA A 6 -27.85 -27.92 56.96
C ALA A 6 -26.64 -28.88 56.75
N PHE A 7 -25.42 -28.34 56.65
CA PHE A 7 -24.28 -28.69 57.54
C PHE A 7 -23.11 -27.68 57.43
N SER A 8 -22.49 -27.43 58.59
CA SER A 8 -21.51 -26.38 58.92
C SER A 8 -20.06 -26.60 58.46
N ILE A 9 -19.42 -25.48 58.11
CA ILE A 9 -18.10 -24.91 58.47
C ILE A 9 -17.09 -25.85 59.20
N SER A 10 -15.84 -25.91 58.69
CA SER A 10 -14.59 -25.53 59.41
C SER A 10 -13.31 -25.78 58.60
N ASN A 11 -12.35 -24.85 58.75
CA ASN A 11 -10.90 -24.95 58.55
C ASN A 11 -10.30 -24.83 57.13
N LEU A 12 -9.78 -23.64 56.78
CA LEU A 12 -8.33 -23.32 56.89
C LEU A 12 -8.05 -21.88 56.41
N GLN A 13 -7.17 -21.19 57.15
CA GLN A 13 -6.84 -19.76 57.09
C GLN A 13 -5.91 -19.36 55.92
N PRO A 14 -5.84 -18.05 55.59
CA PRO A 14 -5.02 -17.50 54.52
C PRO A 14 -3.57 -17.24 54.96
N ILE A 15 -2.61 -17.43 54.04
CA ILE A 15 -1.19 -17.11 54.27
C ILE A 15 -0.90 -15.70 53.74
N GLN A 16 -0.60 -14.78 54.66
CA GLN A 16 0.18 -13.56 54.42
C GLN A 16 1.67 -13.86 54.59
N PHE A 17 2.53 -13.22 53.79
CA PHE A 17 3.93 -13.00 54.18
C PHE A 17 4.35 -11.56 53.86
N SER A 18 4.73 -10.86 54.92
CA SER A 18 5.40 -9.55 54.94
C SER A 18 6.92 -9.72 55.08
N ALA A 19 7.65 -8.70 54.61
CA ALA A 19 9.11 -8.55 54.60
C ALA A 19 9.79 -8.55 55.99
N VAL A 20 11.12 -8.76 56.03
CA VAL A 20 12.17 -7.84 56.54
C VAL A 20 13.56 -8.52 56.72
N SER A 21 14.62 -7.88 56.15
CA SER A 21 16.08 -7.80 56.50
C SER A 21 16.95 -9.07 56.67
N ASP A 22 18.27 -9.19 56.42
CA ASP A 22 19.46 -8.51 55.81
C ASP A 22 20.67 -9.44 56.21
N PRO A 23 22.00 -9.18 55.97
CA PRO A 23 22.76 -8.64 54.83
C PRO A 23 24.04 -9.48 54.48
N ASN A 24 24.95 -8.88 53.65
CA ASN A 24 26.36 -9.23 53.28
C ASN A 24 26.55 -10.14 52.04
N HIS A 25 27.44 -9.88 51.05
CA HIS A 25 28.58 -8.95 50.94
C HIS A 25 29.08 -8.83 49.47
N LEU A 26 29.62 -7.65 49.09
CA LEU A 26 30.72 -7.34 48.11
C LEU A 26 30.50 -7.65 46.61
N GLN A 27 30.83 -6.80 45.62
CA GLN A 27 31.74 -5.64 45.53
C GLN A 27 31.43 -4.89 44.21
N THR A 28 31.32 -3.56 44.24
CA THR A 28 31.25 -2.70 43.03
C THR A 28 32.22 -1.54 43.19
N ASP A 29 33.13 -1.39 42.24
CA ASP A 29 34.07 -0.27 42.16
C ASP A 29 33.41 0.94 41.47
N HIS A 30 33.42 2.07 42.16
CA HIS A 30 33.26 3.41 41.59
C HIS A 30 34.52 4.22 41.97
N ALA A 31 35.18 4.78 40.96
CA ALA A 31 36.18 5.83 41.16
C ALA A 31 35.64 7.14 40.55
N SER A 32 35.40 8.11 41.43
CA SER A 32 35.23 9.53 41.13
C SER A 32 36.46 10.27 41.65
N LEU A 33 37.07 11.11 40.82
CA LEU A 33 38.04 12.12 41.29
C LEU A 33 37.73 13.48 40.65
N SER A 34 38.04 14.48 41.47
CA SER A 34 37.54 15.84 41.57
C SER A 34 38.26 16.89 40.71
N LEU A 35 37.61 18.05 40.59
CA LEU A 35 38.06 19.29 39.95
C LEU A 35 39.31 19.93 40.57
N SER A 36 40.07 20.64 39.72
CA SER A 36 40.89 21.81 40.08
C SER A 36 41.02 22.76 38.88
N THR A 37 40.80 24.04 39.14
CA THR A 37 40.73 25.21 38.26
C THR A 37 42.10 25.79 37.88
N ALA A 38 42.28 26.26 36.63
CA ALA A 38 43.04 27.47 36.32
C ALA A 38 42.78 27.97 34.88
N GLN A 39 42.54 29.27 34.77
CA GLN A 39 42.30 30.07 33.56
C GLN A 39 43.53 30.15 32.65
N THR A 40 43.37 30.15 31.32
CA THR A 40 44.11 31.08 30.43
C THR A 40 43.46 31.23 29.04
N THR A 41 42.95 32.43 28.76
CA THR A 41 42.97 33.19 27.49
C THR A 41 42.65 32.50 26.15
N GLN A 42 41.55 32.97 25.53
CA GLN A 42 41.35 32.97 24.07
C GLN A 42 42.44 33.79 23.35
N PRO A 43 42.70 33.48 22.07
CA PRO A 43 42.58 34.56 21.09
C PRO A 43 41.87 34.17 19.77
N ALA A 44 41.09 35.15 19.30
CA ALA A 44 40.91 35.61 17.93
C ALA A 44 40.50 34.64 16.80
N SER A 45 39.32 34.98 16.27
CA SER A 45 38.68 34.60 15.00
C SER A 45 39.52 34.84 13.73
N ALA A 46 39.48 33.86 12.82
CA ALA A 46 39.64 34.04 11.38
C ALA A 46 38.76 33.00 10.62
N PRO A 47 38.28 33.30 9.41
CA PRO A 47 37.00 32.80 8.90
C PRO A 47 37.09 31.38 8.30
N GLN A 48 36.12 30.55 8.65
CA GLN A 48 35.93 29.22 8.05
C GLN A 48 35.44 29.38 6.60
N SER A 49 36.23 28.88 5.64
CA SER A 49 35.84 28.74 4.25
C SER A 49 34.77 27.65 4.10
N LYS A 50 33.63 28.01 3.49
CA LYS A 50 32.57 27.06 3.14
C LYS A 50 33.12 25.97 2.21
N PRO A 51 32.88 24.67 2.48
CA PRO A 51 33.17 23.64 1.49
C PRO A 51 32.24 23.85 0.28
N PRO A 52 32.71 23.60 -0.96
CA PRO A 52 31.92 23.85 -2.15
C PRO A 52 30.70 22.93 -2.20
N GLU A 53 29.53 23.51 -2.45
CA GLU A 53 28.29 22.78 -2.71
C GLU A 53 28.51 21.80 -3.87
N ARG A 54 28.47 20.50 -3.58
CA ARG A 54 28.38 19.47 -4.61
C ARG A 54 27.04 19.60 -5.30
N LYS A 55 27.02 20.22 -6.49
CA LYS A 55 25.92 20.06 -7.46
C LYS A 55 25.82 18.58 -7.82
N LEU A 56 24.88 17.88 -7.19
CA LEU A 56 24.45 16.55 -7.58
C LEU A 56 23.94 16.63 -9.03
N LYS A 57 24.75 16.13 -9.97
CA LYS A 57 24.28 15.84 -11.33
C LYS A 57 23.23 14.74 -11.21
N GLY A 58 21.96 15.12 -11.16
CA GLY A 58 20.83 14.19 -11.20
C GLY A 58 20.96 13.31 -12.45
N SER A 59 20.87 11.98 -12.27
CA SER A 59 20.88 11.05 -13.39
C SER A 59 19.71 11.38 -14.33
N GLN A 60 19.94 11.29 -15.65
CA GLN A 60 18.87 11.55 -16.63
C GLN A 60 17.67 10.60 -16.45
N GLN A 61 17.83 9.49 -15.72
CA GLN A 61 16.75 8.56 -15.40
C GLN A 61 15.80 9.09 -14.32
N LEU A 62 16.29 9.82 -13.31
CA LEU A 62 15.45 10.43 -12.27
C LEU A 62 14.52 11.52 -12.84
N ASN A 63 14.96 12.23 -13.89
CA ASN A 63 14.15 13.21 -14.62
C ASN A 63 13.02 12.60 -15.47
N ARG A 64 13.06 11.29 -15.76
CA ARG A 64 12.00 10.60 -16.52
C ARG A 64 10.82 10.23 -15.64
N TRP A 65 11.08 9.87 -14.39
CA TRP A 65 10.05 9.51 -13.40
C TRP A 65 9.34 10.73 -12.82
N SER A 66 10.02 11.87 -12.71
CA SER A 66 9.38 13.15 -12.36
C SER A 66 8.42 13.63 -13.46
N ARG A 67 8.83 13.53 -14.73
CA ARG A 67 7.99 13.86 -15.90
C ARG A 67 6.79 12.92 -16.06
N ALA A 68 6.98 11.62 -15.87
CA ALA A 68 5.87 10.66 -15.91
C ALA A 68 4.83 10.89 -14.80
N ARG A 69 5.27 11.38 -13.62
CA ARG A 69 4.36 11.78 -12.53
C ARG A 69 3.62 13.08 -12.83
N ALA A 70 4.26 14.06 -13.48
CA ALA A 70 3.60 15.31 -13.87
C ALA A 70 2.49 15.11 -14.91
N ILE A 71 2.71 14.19 -15.88
CA ILE A 71 1.72 13.87 -16.93
C ILE A 71 0.51 13.10 -16.36
N ARG A 72 0.70 12.24 -15.35
CA ARG A 72 -0.42 11.57 -14.65
C ARG A 72 -1.23 12.49 -13.73
N ALA A 73 -0.66 13.62 -13.31
CA ALA A 73 -1.30 14.57 -12.40
C ALA A 73 -2.03 15.72 -13.12
N GLY A 74 -2.27 15.62 -14.43
CA GLY A 74 -3.09 16.59 -15.18
C GLY A 74 -2.51 18.01 -15.30
N ARG A 75 -1.24 18.24 -14.92
CA ARG A 75 -0.62 19.57 -15.07
C ARG A 75 -0.10 19.75 -16.49
N LYS A 76 -0.59 20.79 -17.19
CA LYS A 76 0.03 21.28 -18.44
C LYS A 76 1.47 21.71 -18.13
N LEU A 77 2.43 21.11 -18.84
CA LEU A 77 3.82 21.56 -18.87
C LEU A 77 3.95 22.65 -19.93
N ASP A 78 4.24 23.88 -19.51
CA ASP A 78 4.59 24.96 -20.42
C ASP A 78 5.84 24.59 -21.20
N ARG A 79 5.70 24.61 -22.53
CA ARG A 79 6.79 24.32 -23.46
C ARG A 79 7.60 25.61 -23.63
N ALA A 80 8.79 25.65 -23.03
CA ALA A 80 9.79 26.68 -23.32
C ALA A 80 10.14 26.63 -24.82
N GLY A 81 9.63 27.59 -25.58
CA GLY A 81 9.93 27.79 -26.99
C GLY A 81 11.18 28.65 -27.15
N ASN A 82 12.19 28.10 -27.83
CA ASN A 82 13.30 28.85 -28.39
C ASN A 82 12.75 29.89 -29.39
N LYS A 83 12.92 31.19 -29.10
CA LYS A 83 12.77 32.25 -30.09
C LYS A 83 14.14 32.51 -30.72
N ALA A 84 14.29 32.07 -31.96
CA ALA A 84 15.22 32.67 -32.91
C ALA A 84 14.52 33.88 -33.56
N GLU A 85 15.26 34.96 -33.69
CA GLU A 85 14.87 36.21 -34.34
C GLU A 85 14.55 36.01 -35.82
N SER A 86 13.49 36.64 -36.31
CA SER A 86 13.51 37.27 -37.64
C SER A 86 12.44 38.36 -37.71
N ASN A 87 12.92 39.55 -38.09
CA ASN A 87 12.16 40.76 -38.34
C ASN A 87 11.24 40.59 -39.56
N VAL A 88 10.00 41.06 -39.48
CA VAL A 88 9.38 41.83 -40.57
C VAL A 88 8.41 42.86 -39.98
N ILE A 89 8.60 44.11 -40.40
CA ILE A 89 7.79 45.31 -40.12
C ILE A 89 6.59 45.36 -41.06
N SER A 90 5.43 45.83 -40.56
CA SER A 90 4.44 46.72 -41.22
C SER A 90 3.02 46.40 -40.72
N LEU A 91 2.04 47.30 -40.62
CA LEU A 91 1.87 48.76 -40.62
C LEU A 91 0.37 48.93 -40.21
N PHE A 92 0.04 49.82 -39.27
CA PHE A 92 -1.27 50.51 -39.09
C PHE A 92 -2.53 49.62 -38.89
N GLN A 93 -3.59 50.01 -38.18
CA GLN A 93 -4.18 51.32 -37.93
C GLN A 93 -5.11 51.23 -36.70
N ALA A 94 -5.22 52.36 -35.99
CA ALA A 94 -6.12 52.61 -34.88
C ALA A 94 -7.61 52.52 -35.28
N GLY A 95 -8.47 52.21 -34.31
CA GLY A 95 -9.91 52.40 -34.40
C GLY A 95 -10.58 52.09 -33.07
N ASN A 96 -11.29 53.08 -32.53
CA ASN A 96 -11.69 53.25 -31.14
C ASN A 96 -13.15 52.80 -30.89
N SER A 97 -13.49 52.71 -29.60
CA SER A 97 -14.79 53.04 -28.95
C SER A 97 -16.06 52.17 -29.12
N ASP A 98 -16.51 51.70 -27.95
CA ASP A 98 -17.83 51.92 -27.32
C ASP A 98 -19.08 51.07 -27.63
N LEU A 99 -19.59 50.52 -26.50
CA LEU A 99 -20.97 50.50 -25.99
C LEU A 99 -22.10 49.76 -26.74
N ALA A 100 -22.51 48.65 -26.09
CA ALA A 100 -23.87 48.19 -25.79
C ALA A 100 -25.02 48.56 -26.75
N HIS A 101 -25.66 47.53 -27.32
CA HIS A 101 -27.12 47.42 -27.29
C HIS A 101 -27.58 45.96 -27.41
N SER A 102 -28.61 45.68 -26.63
CA SER A 102 -29.51 44.53 -26.61
C SER A 102 -30.09 44.21 -27.98
N ASP A 103 -30.17 42.92 -28.32
CA ASP A 103 -31.31 42.41 -29.09
C ASP A 103 -31.56 40.93 -28.78
N SER A 104 -32.81 40.68 -28.39
CA SER A 104 -33.44 39.38 -28.25
C SER A 104 -34.05 38.98 -29.59
N LEU A 105 -33.66 37.83 -30.14
CA LEU A 105 -34.44 37.16 -31.19
C LEU A 105 -34.29 35.65 -31.07
N ALA A 106 -35.45 35.02 -31.17
CA ALA A 106 -35.74 33.64 -30.84
C ALA A 106 -35.30 32.64 -31.93
N GLY A 107 -35.10 31.39 -31.48
CA GLY A 107 -35.62 30.21 -32.17
C GLY A 107 -34.74 29.59 -33.23
N SER A 108 -33.94 28.59 -32.83
CA SER A 108 -33.80 27.27 -33.47
C SER A 108 -32.51 26.61 -32.95
N GLY A 109 -32.62 25.96 -31.81
CA GLY A 109 -31.59 25.07 -31.29
C GLY A 109 -32.26 23.72 -31.07
N GLU A 110 -31.91 22.77 -31.91
CA GLU A 110 -32.31 21.38 -31.85
C GLU A 110 -32.10 20.81 -30.43
N GLU A 111 -33.12 20.14 -29.93
CA GLU A 111 -33.07 19.35 -28.70
C GLU A 111 -32.13 18.15 -28.90
N ASP A 112 -30.83 18.36 -28.69
CA ASP A 112 -29.90 17.27 -28.40
C ASP A 112 -29.91 17.01 -26.90
N ASP A 113 -31.00 16.41 -26.41
CA ASP A 113 -31.10 15.81 -25.08
C ASP A 113 -30.29 14.50 -25.05
N VAL A 114 -28.96 14.63 -25.05
CA VAL A 114 -28.07 13.54 -24.64
C VAL A 114 -27.74 13.78 -23.18
N ASP A 115 -28.53 13.17 -22.30
CA ASP A 115 -28.34 13.16 -20.85
C ASP A 115 -26.92 12.67 -20.53
N ALA A 116 -26.00 13.63 -20.39
CA ALA A 116 -24.64 13.38 -19.94
C ALA A 116 -24.74 13.07 -18.45
N THR A 117 -25.00 11.80 -18.11
CA THR A 117 -25.12 11.30 -16.74
C THR A 117 -24.04 11.92 -15.86
N THR A 118 -24.44 12.91 -15.03
CA THR A 118 -23.51 13.64 -14.19
C THR A 118 -22.91 12.65 -13.19
N ALA A 119 -21.59 12.47 -13.23
CA ALA A 119 -20.91 11.51 -12.36
C ALA A 119 -21.19 11.82 -10.89
N LYS A 120 -21.60 10.78 -10.13
CA LYS A 120 -21.90 10.92 -8.70
C LYS A 120 -20.62 10.98 -7.89
N SER A 121 -20.56 11.84 -6.88
CA SER A 121 -19.37 12.02 -6.05
C SER A 121 -19.43 11.22 -4.75
N ILE A 122 -18.30 10.65 -4.35
CA ILE A 122 -18.07 10.02 -3.04
C ILE A 122 -16.90 10.73 -2.38
N TYR A 123 -17.15 11.33 -1.23
CA TYR A 123 -16.17 12.01 -0.41
C TYR A 123 -15.71 11.05 0.68
N MET A 124 -14.40 10.93 0.85
CA MET A 124 -13.76 10.04 1.82
C MET A 124 -12.96 10.90 2.80
N VAL A 125 -13.34 10.90 4.07
CA VAL A 125 -12.73 11.76 5.09
C VAL A 125 -12.06 10.92 6.18
N SER A 126 -10.83 11.28 6.55
CA SER A 126 -10.11 10.63 7.63
C SER A 126 -9.23 11.59 8.41
N ASP A 127 -9.18 11.41 9.72
CA ASP A 127 -8.22 12.02 10.65
C ASP A 127 -6.79 11.41 10.55
N GLY A 128 -6.63 10.42 9.68
CA GLY A 128 -5.37 9.78 9.34
C GLY A 128 -5.09 9.88 7.84
N THR A 129 -4.70 8.77 7.22
CA THR A 129 -4.34 8.75 5.80
C THR A 129 -5.55 8.59 4.87
N GLY A 130 -6.65 8.02 5.35
CA GLY A 130 -7.84 7.73 4.54
C GLY A 130 -7.77 6.46 3.66
N TRP A 131 -6.63 5.75 3.64
CA TRP A 131 -6.49 4.51 2.86
C TRP A 131 -7.50 3.43 3.23
N THR A 132 -7.94 3.34 4.50
CA THR A 132 -8.95 2.37 4.91
C THR A 132 -10.32 2.69 4.31
N ALA A 133 -10.70 3.97 4.30
CA ALA A 133 -11.94 4.42 3.68
C ALA A 133 -11.89 4.17 2.16
N GLU A 134 -10.81 4.58 1.51
CA GLU A 134 -10.60 4.37 0.08
C GLU A 134 -10.64 2.88 -0.30
N HIS A 135 -9.95 2.03 0.44
CA HIS A 135 -9.96 0.60 0.18
C HIS A 135 -11.37 0.01 0.33
N SER A 136 -12.10 0.40 1.37
CA SER A 136 -13.47 -0.07 1.61
C SER A 136 -14.43 0.38 0.50
N VAL A 137 -14.32 1.64 0.06
CA VAL A 137 -15.09 2.19 -1.06
C VAL A 137 -14.77 1.45 -2.36
N ASN A 138 -13.48 1.22 -2.67
CA ASN A 138 -13.08 0.49 -3.88
C ASN A 138 -13.62 -0.95 -3.89
N VAL A 139 -13.56 -1.65 -2.75
CA VAL A 139 -14.14 -3.00 -2.63
C VAL A 139 -15.66 -2.96 -2.83
N ALA A 140 -16.35 -1.98 -2.25
CA ALA A 140 -17.80 -1.81 -2.43
C ALA A 140 -18.18 -1.48 -3.87
N LEU A 141 -17.39 -0.64 -4.57
CA LEU A 141 -17.60 -0.29 -5.97
C LEU A 141 -17.49 -1.50 -6.90
N GLY A 142 -16.71 -2.52 -6.54
CA GLY A 142 -16.64 -3.80 -7.26
C GLY A 142 -17.99 -4.51 -7.40
N GLN A 143 -18.97 -4.23 -6.52
CA GLN A 143 -20.33 -4.78 -6.65
C GLN A 143 -21.14 -4.14 -7.80
N PHE A 144 -20.65 -3.04 -8.38
CA PHE A 144 -21.32 -2.27 -9.41
C PHE A 144 -20.54 -2.27 -10.74
N GLU A 145 -19.60 -3.22 -10.94
CA GLU A 145 -18.77 -3.31 -12.15
C GLU A 145 -19.59 -3.23 -13.45
N HIS A 146 -20.72 -3.94 -13.52
CA HIS A 146 -21.60 -3.94 -14.68
C HIS A 146 -22.09 -2.52 -15.05
N CYS A 147 -22.43 -1.68 -14.07
CA CYS A 147 -22.89 -0.33 -14.35
C CYS A 147 -21.73 0.66 -14.62
N LEU A 148 -20.55 0.39 -14.06
CA LEU A 148 -19.36 1.22 -14.24
C LEU A 148 -18.74 1.04 -15.64
N VAL A 149 -18.73 -0.18 -16.18
CA VAL A 149 -18.18 -0.48 -17.52
C VAL A 149 -18.98 0.22 -18.62
N ASP A 150 -20.30 0.19 -18.53
CA ASP A 150 -21.20 0.83 -19.50
C ASP A 150 -21.35 2.35 -19.27
N ARG A 151 -20.61 2.90 -18.29
CA ARG A 151 -20.67 4.30 -17.82
C ARG A 151 -22.06 4.78 -17.38
N GLY A 152 -23.03 3.89 -17.22
CA GLY A 152 -24.38 4.22 -16.74
C GLY A 152 -24.40 4.74 -15.29
N CYS A 153 -23.37 4.44 -14.50
CA CYS A 153 -23.23 4.89 -13.12
C CYS A 153 -21.83 5.49 -12.86
N ALA A 154 -21.42 6.52 -13.60
CA ALA A 154 -20.11 7.13 -13.38
C ALA A 154 -19.95 7.67 -11.93
N VAL A 155 -18.81 7.36 -11.28
CA VAL A 155 -18.49 7.75 -9.91
C VAL A 155 -17.14 8.48 -9.85
N ASN A 156 -17.09 9.58 -9.10
CA ASN A 156 -15.87 10.30 -8.74
C ASN A 156 -15.59 10.14 -7.25
N THR A 157 -14.35 9.83 -6.88
CA THR A 157 -13.94 9.68 -5.48
C THR A 157 -12.98 10.80 -5.08
N HIS A 158 -13.22 11.43 -3.93
CA HIS A 158 -12.41 12.53 -3.39
C HIS A 158 -11.92 12.17 -1.99
N LEU A 159 -10.60 12.18 -1.78
CA LEU A 159 -9.98 11.81 -0.49
C LEU A 159 -9.50 13.06 0.26
N PHE A 160 -9.94 13.19 1.51
CA PHE A 160 -9.53 14.22 2.46
C PHE A 160 -8.84 13.54 3.65
N SER A 161 -7.52 13.67 3.71
CA SER A 161 -6.66 13.06 4.74
C SER A 161 -6.24 14.09 5.78
N GLY A 162 -6.00 13.63 7.02
CA GLY A 162 -5.51 14.46 8.11
C GLY A 162 -6.53 15.48 8.61
N ILE A 163 -7.83 15.15 8.55
CA ILE A 163 -8.91 16.03 9.03
C ILE A 163 -9.09 15.81 10.53
N ASP A 164 -8.46 16.66 11.33
CA ASP A 164 -8.50 16.64 12.79
C ASP A 164 -9.19 17.87 13.41
N ASP A 165 -9.76 18.74 12.58
CA ASP A 165 -10.47 19.95 12.98
C ASP A 165 -11.96 19.96 12.55
N VAL A 166 -12.82 20.44 13.46
CA VAL A 166 -14.28 20.46 13.27
C VAL A 166 -14.68 21.48 12.20
N GLU A 167 -14.03 22.64 12.13
CA GLU A 167 -14.39 23.68 11.15
C GLU A 167 -14.11 23.18 9.73
N GLN A 168 -12.93 22.59 9.53
CA GLN A 168 -12.55 21.97 8.26
C GLN A 168 -13.50 20.83 7.87
N LEU A 169 -13.86 19.96 8.82
CA LEU A 169 -14.82 18.88 8.59
C LEU A 169 -16.17 19.44 8.11
N VAL A 170 -16.69 20.48 8.77
CA VAL A 170 -17.96 21.12 8.41
C VAL A 170 -17.89 21.77 7.02
N GLU A 171 -16.76 22.37 6.64
CA GLU A 171 -16.54 22.88 5.28
C GLU A 171 -16.61 21.78 4.22
N ILE A 172 -15.99 20.63 4.48
CA ILE A 172 -16.06 19.47 3.60
C ILE A 172 -17.50 18.97 3.46
N VAL A 173 -18.27 18.90 4.56
CA VAL A 173 -19.69 18.52 4.50
C VAL A 173 -20.51 19.51 3.69
N LYS A 174 -20.28 20.82 3.86
CA LYS A 174 -20.94 21.86 3.07
C LYS A 174 -20.63 21.72 1.57
N GLN A 175 -19.38 21.38 1.23
CA GLN A 175 -19.01 21.12 -0.16
C GLN A 175 -19.68 19.86 -0.70
N ALA A 176 -19.68 18.77 0.07
CA ALA A 176 -20.36 17.54 -0.28
C ALA A 176 -21.86 17.76 -0.54
N ALA A 177 -22.52 18.63 0.24
CA ALA A 177 -23.92 19.00 0.03
C ALA A 177 -24.15 19.72 -1.31
N LYS A 178 -23.26 20.65 -1.68
CA LYS A 178 -23.34 21.36 -2.97
C LYS A 178 -23.16 20.43 -4.17
N GLU A 179 -22.34 19.40 -4.01
CA GLU A 179 -22.03 18.43 -5.06
C GLU A 179 -22.93 17.18 -5.02
N GLY A 180 -23.87 17.09 -4.07
CA GLY A 180 -24.72 15.91 -3.90
C GLY A 180 -23.95 14.63 -3.60
N ALA A 181 -22.83 14.74 -2.88
CA ALA A 181 -21.90 13.63 -2.64
C ALA A 181 -22.28 12.76 -1.44
N LEU A 182 -21.90 11.48 -1.48
CA LEU A 182 -21.91 10.58 -0.32
C LEU A 182 -20.66 10.83 0.54
N LEU A 183 -20.82 11.00 1.85
CA LEU A 183 -19.69 11.12 2.78
C LEU A 183 -19.37 9.79 3.48
N VAL A 184 -18.24 9.20 3.14
CA VAL A 184 -17.66 8.03 3.81
C VAL A 184 -16.55 8.52 4.72
N TYR A 185 -16.56 8.16 6.01
CA TYR A 185 -15.52 8.65 6.92
C TYR A 185 -14.98 7.60 7.88
N THR A 186 -13.77 7.86 8.37
CA THR A 186 -13.10 7.11 9.44
C THR A 186 -12.46 8.12 10.39
N LEU A 187 -13.14 8.38 11.52
CA LEU A 187 -12.73 9.34 12.54
C LEU A 187 -12.61 8.60 13.88
N ALA A 188 -11.42 8.64 14.49
CA ALA A 188 -11.14 7.95 15.75
C ALA A 188 -11.68 8.73 16.96
N ASP A 189 -11.67 10.07 16.90
CA ASP A 189 -12.23 10.92 17.94
C ASP A 189 -13.78 10.85 17.90
N PRO A 190 -14.45 10.40 18.98
CA PRO A 190 -15.90 10.33 19.05
C PRO A 190 -16.59 11.68 18.84
N SER A 191 -15.97 12.78 19.28
CA SER A 191 -16.52 14.13 19.12
C SER A 191 -16.54 14.56 17.65
N MET A 192 -15.49 14.24 16.90
CA MET A 192 -15.41 14.46 15.45
C MET A 192 -16.40 13.59 14.69
N ALA A 193 -16.56 12.32 15.07
CA ALA A 193 -17.54 11.42 14.47
C ALA A 193 -18.98 11.92 14.67
N GLU A 194 -19.33 12.39 15.87
CA GLU A 194 -20.65 12.95 16.16
C GLU A 194 -20.86 14.31 15.46
N ALA A 195 -19.83 15.15 15.38
CA ALA A 195 -19.86 16.40 14.62
C ALA A 195 -20.11 16.12 13.13
N SER A 196 -19.43 15.13 12.54
CA SER A 196 -19.64 14.69 11.15
C SER A 196 -21.09 14.26 10.93
N LYS A 197 -21.61 13.37 11.78
CA LYS A 197 -22.99 12.89 11.71
C LYS A 197 -24.01 14.01 11.83
N SER A 198 -23.82 14.92 12.79
CA SER A 198 -24.68 16.08 13.01
C SER A 198 -24.65 17.05 11.83
N ALA A 199 -23.46 17.36 11.31
CA ALA A 199 -23.30 18.22 10.14
C ALA A 199 -23.95 17.60 8.89
N CYS A 200 -23.70 16.32 8.63
CA CYS A 200 -24.32 15.61 7.51
C CYS A 200 -25.85 15.61 7.60
N LYS A 201 -26.41 15.39 8.80
CA LYS A 201 -27.85 15.47 9.03
C LYS A 201 -28.40 16.88 8.76
N LEU A 202 -27.69 17.92 9.20
CA LEU A 202 -28.08 19.31 8.99
C LEU A 202 -28.09 19.69 7.49
N TRP A 203 -27.08 19.26 6.75
CA TRP A 203 -26.92 19.57 5.32
C TRP A 203 -27.56 18.53 4.39
N SER A 204 -28.31 17.57 4.93
CA SER A 204 -28.95 16.47 4.18
C SER A 204 -27.98 15.67 3.30
N VAL A 205 -26.75 15.49 3.77
CA VAL A 205 -25.70 14.69 3.12
C VAL A 205 -25.78 13.26 3.62
N PRO A 206 -25.94 12.25 2.74
CA PRO A 206 -25.86 10.85 3.16
C PRO A 206 -24.44 10.56 3.65
N SER A 207 -24.32 9.88 4.79
CA SER A 207 -23.02 9.59 5.38
C SER A 207 -22.93 8.22 6.05
N ILE A 208 -21.70 7.68 6.12
CA ILE A 208 -21.40 6.40 6.76
C ILE A 208 -20.05 6.43 7.47
N ASP A 209 -20.05 6.00 8.72
CA ASP A 209 -18.83 5.66 9.47
C ASP A 209 -18.44 4.21 9.17
N VAL A 210 -17.29 4.02 8.53
CA VAL A 210 -16.82 2.69 8.14
C VAL A 210 -16.26 1.90 9.32
N LEU A 211 -15.62 2.57 10.27
CA LEU A 211 -14.86 1.89 11.35
C LEU A 211 -15.55 1.96 12.71
N GLY A 212 -16.49 2.87 12.93
CA GLY A 212 -17.25 2.99 14.18
C GLY A 212 -17.83 1.65 14.65
N PRO A 213 -18.67 0.97 13.84
CA PRO A 213 -19.26 -0.31 14.23
C PRO A 213 -18.24 -1.42 14.52
N ILE A 214 -17.14 -1.46 13.75
CA ILE A 214 -16.06 -2.45 13.93
C ILE A 214 -15.32 -2.19 15.25
N THR A 215 -15.04 -0.92 15.53
CA THR A 215 -14.32 -0.48 16.73
C THR A 215 -15.14 -0.76 17.98
N GLU A 216 -16.44 -0.49 17.95
CA GLU A 216 -17.37 -0.81 19.04
C GLU A 216 -17.47 -2.33 19.29
N ALA A 217 -17.57 -3.14 18.23
CA ALA A 217 -17.60 -4.59 18.36
C ALA A 217 -16.31 -5.15 18.99
N ILE A 218 -15.15 -4.64 18.58
CA ILE A 218 -13.85 -5.01 19.17
C ILE A 218 -13.76 -4.55 20.64
N ALA A 219 -14.18 -3.32 20.94
CA ALA A 219 -14.19 -2.80 22.31
C ALA A 219 -15.06 -3.65 23.24
N SER A 220 -16.25 -4.04 22.78
CA SER A 220 -17.13 -4.95 23.53
C SER A 220 -16.50 -6.34 23.69
N HIS A 221 -15.82 -6.86 22.67
CA HIS A 221 -15.18 -8.17 22.75
C HIS A 221 -13.97 -8.20 23.70
N LEU A 222 -13.18 -7.12 23.71
CA LEU A 222 -11.99 -6.97 24.56
C LEU A 222 -12.33 -6.45 25.96
N SER A 223 -13.55 -5.96 26.19
CA SER A 223 -13.95 -5.23 27.41
C SER A 223 -13.05 -4.02 27.71
N VAL A 224 -12.61 -3.31 26.66
CA VAL A 224 -11.73 -2.15 26.77
C VAL A 224 -12.25 -1.02 25.88
N SER A 225 -12.35 0.19 26.44
CA SER A 225 -12.76 1.37 25.69
C SER A 225 -11.74 1.76 24.62
N PRO A 226 -12.18 2.18 23.41
CA PRO A 226 -11.28 2.70 22.38
C PRO A 226 -10.49 3.91 22.89
N SER A 227 -9.28 4.11 22.39
CA SER A 227 -8.46 5.24 22.81
C SER A 227 -9.01 6.60 22.38
N GLY A 228 -9.88 6.66 21.36
CA GLY A 228 -10.42 7.91 20.83
C GLY A 228 -9.38 8.80 20.13
N LEU A 229 -8.19 8.25 19.84
CA LEU A 229 -7.06 9.01 19.32
C LEU A 229 -6.74 8.56 17.89
N PRO A 230 -6.48 9.49 16.95
CA PRO A 230 -5.99 9.14 15.63
C PRO A 230 -4.60 8.49 15.69
N ARG A 231 -4.18 7.86 14.58
CA ARG A 231 -2.86 7.23 14.47
C ARG A 231 -1.72 8.25 14.53
N GLY A 232 -1.95 9.47 14.04
CA GLY A 232 -0.97 10.56 14.02
C GLY A 232 -0.90 11.36 15.33
N ALA A 233 -1.72 11.03 16.33
CA ALA A 233 -1.77 11.78 17.60
C ALA A 233 -0.40 11.77 18.32
N PRO A 234 0.04 12.90 18.90
CA PRO A 234 1.24 12.96 19.73
C PRO A 234 1.24 11.90 20.82
N GLY A 235 2.38 11.26 21.07
CA GLY A 235 2.54 10.26 22.13
C GLY A 235 2.25 8.80 21.73
N ARG A 236 1.90 8.51 20.46
CA ARG A 236 1.84 7.13 19.95
C ARG A 236 3.17 6.75 19.27
N ASN A 237 3.77 5.65 19.73
CA ASN A 237 4.90 5.04 19.01
C ASN A 237 4.39 4.49 17.67
N SER A 238 4.81 5.13 16.58
CA SER A 238 4.33 4.84 15.22
C SER A 238 4.98 3.61 14.60
N LEU A 239 6.11 3.14 15.14
CA LEU A 239 6.90 2.06 14.57
C LEU A 239 6.87 0.83 15.48
N THR A 240 6.33 -0.27 14.96
CA THR A 240 6.25 -1.57 15.64
C THR A 240 7.37 -2.50 15.19
N GLU A 241 7.64 -3.56 15.95
CA GLU A 241 8.54 -4.64 15.50
C GLU A 241 8.08 -5.22 14.14
N GLU A 242 6.77 -5.29 13.92
CA GLU A 242 6.21 -5.71 12.64
C GLU A 242 6.59 -4.78 11.49
N TYR A 243 6.64 -3.46 11.73
CA TYR A 243 7.10 -2.50 10.73
C TYR A 243 8.55 -2.80 10.33
N PHE A 244 9.45 -2.98 11.30
CA PHE A 244 10.86 -3.31 11.01
C PHE A 244 11.01 -4.65 10.30
N ARG A 245 10.24 -5.67 10.70
CA ARG A 245 10.19 -6.96 10.01
C ARG A 245 9.77 -6.81 8.54
N ARG A 246 8.80 -5.94 8.24
CA ARG A 246 8.39 -5.66 6.84
C ARG A 246 9.50 -4.99 6.04
N ILE A 247 10.22 -4.04 6.63
CA ILE A 247 11.37 -3.41 5.98
C ILE A 247 12.44 -4.44 5.66
N GLU A 248 12.79 -5.30 6.62
CA GLU A 248 13.77 -6.37 6.41
C GLU A 248 13.33 -7.35 5.31
N ALA A 249 12.05 -7.72 5.28
CA ALA A 249 11.48 -8.58 4.25
C ALA A 249 11.56 -7.96 2.84
N ILE A 250 11.24 -6.66 2.72
CA ILE A 250 11.33 -5.91 1.46
C ILE A 250 12.78 -5.85 0.99
N GLU A 251 13.71 -5.47 1.88
CA GLU A 251 15.14 -5.39 1.53
C GLU A 251 15.69 -6.74 1.09
N PHE A 252 15.36 -7.81 1.81
CA PHE A 252 15.76 -9.16 1.43
C PHE A 252 15.26 -9.52 0.03
N THR A 253 13.98 -9.24 -0.24
CA THR A 253 13.31 -9.65 -1.48
C THR A 253 13.85 -8.89 -2.68
N ILE A 254 14.07 -7.57 -2.56
CA ILE A 254 14.67 -6.75 -3.63
C ILE A 254 16.08 -7.25 -3.95
N LYS A 255 16.90 -7.52 -2.92
CA LYS A 255 18.27 -8.06 -3.10
C LYS A 255 18.28 -9.43 -3.80
N GLN A 256 17.24 -10.25 -3.65
CA GLN A 256 17.14 -11.55 -4.33
C GLN A 256 16.64 -11.47 -5.77
N ASP A 257 15.80 -10.50 -6.13
CA ASP A 257 15.26 -10.40 -7.49
C ASP A 257 16.31 -9.97 -8.52
N ASP A 258 17.28 -9.14 -8.10
CA ASP A 258 18.34 -8.57 -8.96
C ASP A 258 19.58 -9.47 -9.15
N GLY A 259 19.66 -10.59 -8.43
CA GLY A 259 20.81 -11.50 -8.47
C GLY A 259 20.72 -12.56 -7.39
N ALA A 260 20.02 -13.66 -7.70
CA ALA A 260 19.79 -14.75 -6.76
C ALA A 260 21.13 -15.34 -6.29
N LEU A 261 21.46 -15.14 -5.02
CA LEU A 261 22.56 -15.83 -4.35
C LEU A 261 22.02 -17.18 -3.86
N PRO A 262 22.54 -18.32 -4.33
CA PRO A 262 22.06 -19.66 -3.94
C PRO A 262 21.96 -19.86 -2.42
N ASP A 263 22.84 -19.23 -1.65
CA ASP A 263 22.92 -19.36 -0.19
C ASP A 263 21.76 -18.68 0.56
N ASN A 264 21.10 -17.70 -0.06
CA ASN A 264 20.02 -16.95 0.57
C ASN A 264 18.66 -17.64 0.44
N LEU A 265 18.53 -18.68 -0.38
CA LEU A 265 17.28 -19.45 -0.51
C LEU A 265 16.83 -20.05 0.83
N ASN A 266 17.77 -20.47 1.67
CA ASN A 266 17.47 -21.03 3.00
C ASN A 266 16.89 -19.99 3.98
N LYS A 267 17.26 -18.71 3.81
CA LYS A 267 16.81 -17.59 4.64
C LYS A 267 15.43 -17.07 4.22
N ALA A 268 14.95 -17.46 3.03
CA ALA A 268 13.62 -17.08 2.58
C ALA A 268 12.54 -17.78 3.42
N ASP A 269 11.46 -17.04 3.66
CA ASP A 269 10.21 -17.59 4.15
C ASP A 269 9.47 -18.32 3.03
N ILE A 270 9.43 -17.71 1.84
CA ILE A 270 8.70 -18.18 0.67
C ILE A 270 9.64 -18.19 -0.53
N VAL A 271 9.64 -19.27 -1.32
CA VAL A 271 10.38 -19.38 -2.57
C VAL A 271 9.41 -19.56 -3.72
N LEU A 272 9.40 -18.61 -4.66
CA LEU A 272 8.55 -18.65 -5.84
C LEU A 272 9.33 -19.20 -7.03
N VAL A 273 8.79 -20.23 -7.68
CA VAL A 273 9.45 -20.95 -8.77
C VAL A 273 8.56 -20.96 -10.00
N GLY A 274 9.10 -20.72 -11.20
CA GLY A 274 8.34 -20.87 -12.44
C GLY A 274 8.92 -20.09 -13.61
N VAL A 275 8.27 -20.18 -14.78
CA VAL A 275 8.76 -19.57 -16.03
C VAL A 275 8.77 -18.04 -15.99
N SER A 276 9.57 -17.42 -16.86
CA SER A 276 9.56 -15.96 -17.00
C SER A 276 8.15 -15.44 -17.33
N ARG A 277 7.73 -14.34 -16.68
CA ARG A 277 6.41 -13.67 -16.82
C ARG A 277 5.21 -14.33 -16.13
N THR A 278 5.44 -15.21 -15.15
CA THR A 278 4.38 -15.69 -14.23
C THR A 278 4.05 -14.73 -13.07
N GLY A 279 4.48 -13.46 -13.13
CA GLY A 279 4.21 -12.48 -12.07
C GLY A 279 5.04 -12.63 -10.78
N LYS A 280 6.15 -13.40 -10.79
CA LYS A 280 7.03 -13.59 -9.62
C LYS A 280 7.46 -12.30 -8.93
N THR A 281 8.09 -11.36 -9.64
CA THR A 281 8.59 -10.09 -9.07
C THR A 281 7.50 -9.24 -8.39
N PRO A 282 6.34 -8.95 -9.04
CA PRO A 282 5.29 -8.20 -8.35
C PRO A 282 4.69 -8.98 -7.17
N LEU A 283 4.53 -10.30 -7.29
CA LEU A 283 4.04 -11.14 -6.20
C LEU A 283 4.99 -11.19 -5.00
N SER A 284 6.30 -11.32 -5.25
CA SER A 284 7.31 -11.37 -4.19
C SER A 284 7.37 -10.05 -3.43
N ILE A 285 7.31 -8.92 -4.13
CA ILE A 285 7.28 -7.58 -3.50
C ILE A 285 6.01 -7.42 -2.65
N TYR A 286 4.85 -7.84 -3.16
CA TYR A 286 3.60 -7.78 -2.39
C TYR A 286 3.66 -8.62 -1.11
N LEU A 287 4.12 -9.87 -1.21
CA LEU A 287 4.34 -10.74 -0.05
C LEU A 287 5.37 -10.14 0.92
N ALA A 288 6.40 -9.46 0.43
CA ALA A 288 7.39 -8.78 1.27
C ALA A 288 6.79 -7.60 2.03
N GLN A 289 5.87 -6.84 1.43
CA GLN A 289 5.09 -5.79 2.13
C GLN A 289 4.24 -6.37 3.27
N MET A 290 3.84 -7.64 3.18
CA MET A 290 3.17 -8.38 4.25
C MET A 290 4.13 -8.96 5.30
N GLY A 291 5.45 -8.78 5.15
CA GLY A 291 6.47 -9.17 6.12
C GLY A 291 7.13 -10.53 5.89
N TYR A 292 7.06 -11.08 4.68
CA TYR A 292 7.69 -12.36 4.31
C TYR A 292 8.93 -12.16 3.45
N LYS A 293 10.04 -12.79 3.82
CA LYS A 293 11.25 -12.82 2.99
C LYS A 293 11.01 -13.72 1.79
N VAL A 294 10.94 -13.16 0.57
CA VAL A 294 10.65 -13.94 -0.63
C VAL A 294 11.86 -14.03 -1.54
N ALA A 295 12.11 -15.22 -2.08
CA ALA A 295 13.13 -15.44 -3.11
C ALA A 295 12.49 -15.96 -4.40
N ASN A 296 12.91 -15.42 -5.55
CA ASN A 296 12.42 -15.82 -6.86
C ASN A 296 13.45 -16.72 -7.54
N VAL A 297 13.04 -17.92 -7.95
CA VAL A 297 13.89 -18.84 -8.73
C VAL A 297 13.26 -19.03 -10.11
N PRO A 298 13.80 -18.36 -11.15
CA PRO A 298 13.32 -18.59 -12.51
C PRO A 298 13.71 -19.99 -12.97
N ILE A 299 12.76 -20.72 -13.54
CA ILE A 299 13.08 -21.92 -14.33
C ILE A 299 13.14 -21.51 -15.79
N VAL A 300 14.25 -21.84 -16.44
CA VAL A 300 14.52 -21.58 -17.86
C VAL A 300 14.98 -22.89 -18.48
N MET A 301 14.39 -23.25 -19.62
CA MET A 301 14.77 -24.46 -20.34
C MET A 301 16.25 -24.40 -20.76
N GLY A 302 16.99 -25.48 -20.52
CA GLY A 302 18.42 -25.59 -20.84
C GLY A 302 19.37 -25.04 -19.77
N ILE A 303 18.85 -24.41 -18.70
CA ILE A 303 19.63 -24.00 -17.54
C ILE A 303 19.29 -24.94 -16.38
N GLU A 304 20.29 -25.56 -15.78
CA GLU A 304 20.09 -26.43 -14.62
C GLU A 304 19.51 -25.64 -13.44
N VAL A 305 18.50 -26.23 -12.80
CA VAL A 305 17.90 -25.67 -11.59
C VAL A 305 18.91 -25.73 -10.44
N PRO A 306 19.14 -24.64 -9.69
CA PRO A 306 20.12 -24.63 -8.61
C PRO A 306 19.87 -25.75 -7.59
N ARG A 307 20.91 -26.54 -7.27
CA ARG A 307 20.80 -27.63 -6.30
C ARG A 307 20.32 -27.16 -4.92
N THR A 308 20.67 -25.94 -4.55
CA THR A 308 20.24 -25.28 -3.31
C THR A 308 18.72 -25.14 -3.21
N LEU A 309 17.99 -25.07 -4.33
CA LEU A 309 16.52 -25.05 -4.32
C LEU A 309 15.95 -26.31 -3.68
N PHE A 310 16.51 -27.47 -4.01
CA PHE A 310 16.05 -28.77 -3.48
C PHE A 310 16.48 -29.02 -2.03
N GLN A 311 17.37 -28.19 -1.49
CA GLN A 311 17.78 -28.22 -0.08
C GLN A 311 16.86 -27.38 0.80
N VAL A 312 16.09 -26.44 0.21
CA VAL A 312 15.09 -25.66 0.94
C VAL A 312 13.95 -26.58 1.38
N GLY A 313 13.47 -26.37 2.61
CA GLY A 313 12.31 -27.11 3.12
C GLY A 313 11.11 -27.00 2.16
N PRO A 314 10.54 -28.12 1.69
CA PRO A 314 9.53 -28.13 0.62
C PRO A 314 8.25 -27.36 0.97
N GLY A 315 7.97 -27.18 2.27
CA GLY A 315 6.86 -26.37 2.76
C GLY A 315 6.92 -24.90 2.36
N LYS A 316 8.11 -24.39 1.97
CA LYS A 316 8.36 -22.99 1.59
C LYS A 316 8.32 -22.74 0.08
N ILE A 317 8.33 -23.78 -0.75
CA ILE A 317 8.48 -23.68 -2.20
C ILE A 317 7.10 -23.70 -2.86
N PHE A 318 6.85 -22.74 -3.75
CA PHE A 318 5.59 -22.57 -4.48
C PHE A 318 5.87 -22.42 -5.98
N GLY A 319 5.36 -23.36 -6.77
CA GLY A 319 5.38 -23.30 -8.22
C GLY A 319 4.30 -22.35 -8.74
N LEU A 320 4.62 -21.54 -9.74
CA LEU A 320 3.69 -20.69 -10.46
C LEU A 320 3.61 -21.17 -11.91
N THR A 321 2.40 -21.44 -12.38
CA THR A 321 2.09 -21.80 -13.76
C THR A 321 1.08 -20.83 -14.36
N ILE A 322 1.06 -20.74 -15.68
CA ILE A 322 0.23 -19.78 -16.42
C ILE A 322 -0.24 -20.40 -17.73
N ASN A 323 -1.42 -20.00 -18.17
CA ASN A 323 -1.97 -20.38 -19.45
C ASN A 323 -1.04 -19.89 -20.59
N PRO A 324 -0.73 -20.76 -21.57
CA PRO A 324 0.24 -20.44 -22.62
C PRO A 324 -0.18 -19.27 -23.52
N VAL A 325 -1.47 -19.10 -23.79
CA VAL A 325 -2.00 -18.02 -24.64
C VAL A 325 -1.83 -16.66 -23.95
N VAL A 326 -2.15 -16.60 -22.65
CA VAL A 326 -1.95 -15.40 -21.84
C VAL A 326 -0.45 -15.08 -21.70
N LEU A 327 0.37 -16.10 -21.44
CA LEU A 327 1.82 -15.95 -21.34
C LEU A 327 2.43 -15.39 -22.63
N GLN A 328 2.01 -15.90 -23.78
CA GLN A 328 2.45 -15.38 -25.07
C GLN A 328 2.10 -13.89 -25.20
N THR A 329 0.88 -13.51 -24.84
CA THR A 329 0.41 -12.12 -24.95
C THR A 329 1.30 -11.20 -24.10
N ILE A 330 1.60 -11.58 -22.87
CA ILE A 330 2.50 -10.84 -21.97
C ILE A 330 3.92 -10.75 -22.55
N ARG A 331 4.46 -11.85 -23.08
CA ARG A 331 5.81 -11.88 -23.67
C ARG A 331 5.91 -11.03 -24.93
N LYS A 332 4.91 -11.08 -25.82
CA LYS A 332 4.81 -10.22 -27.01
C LYS A 332 4.78 -8.74 -26.62
N ALA A 333 3.96 -8.37 -25.62
CA ALA A 333 3.92 -7.00 -25.12
C ALA A 333 5.28 -6.54 -24.55
N ARG A 334 5.95 -7.42 -23.80
CA ARG A 334 7.28 -7.13 -23.26
C ARG A 334 8.34 -6.99 -24.35
N ALA A 335 8.38 -7.88 -25.33
CA ALA A 335 9.33 -7.82 -26.44
C ALA A 335 9.20 -6.49 -27.19
N LYS A 336 7.98 -6.06 -27.48
CA LYS A 336 7.68 -4.74 -28.06
C LYS A 336 8.23 -3.59 -27.20
N SER A 337 8.01 -3.63 -25.88
CA SER A 337 8.47 -2.58 -24.97
C SER A 337 10.00 -2.47 -24.85
N LEU A 338 10.72 -3.55 -25.15
CA LEU A 338 12.19 -3.60 -25.10
C LEU A 338 12.84 -3.17 -26.43
N GLY A 339 12.06 -2.71 -27.40
CA GLY A 339 12.57 -2.24 -28.69
C GLY A 339 13.00 -3.37 -29.63
N PHE A 340 12.57 -4.62 -29.37
CA PHE A 340 12.70 -5.69 -30.35
C PHE A 340 11.67 -5.44 -31.48
N HIS A 341 12.02 -4.54 -32.38
CA HIS A 341 11.35 -4.32 -33.65
C HIS A 341 11.93 -5.28 -34.69
N GLY A 342 11.13 -6.24 -35.14
CA GLY A 342 11.24 -6.78 -36.50
C GLY A 342 12.23 -7.92 -36.78
N GLU A 343 13.44 -8.00 -36.21
CA GLU A 343 14.45 -8.93 -36.78
C GLU A 343 15.27 -9.79 -35.82
N VAL A 344 15.22 -9.56 -34.50
CA VAL A 344 15.76 -10.53 -33.53
C VAL A 344 14.64 -11.52 -33.20
N LYS A 345 14.58 -12.64 -33.94
CA LYS A 345 13.72 -13.79 -33.63
C LYS A 345 14.13 -14.39 -32.29
N SER A 346 13.69 -13.80 -31.20
CA SER A 346 13.73 -14.47 -29.90
C SER A 346 12.58 -15.47 -29.89
N ASN A 347 12.89 -16.77 -29.91
CA ASN A 347 11.91 -17.85 -29.73
C ASN A 347 11.09 -17.69 -28.44
N TYR A 348 11.53 -16.82 -27.51
CA TYR A 348 10.90 -16.48 -26.24
C TYR A 348 9.38 -16.26 -26.29
N SER A 349 8.85 -15.63 -27.34
CA SER A 349 7.42 -15.35 -27.50
C SER A 349 6.69 -16.28 -28.47
N GLU A 350 7.37 -17.26 -29.06
CA GLU A 350 6.73 -18.23 -29.96
C GLU A 350 5.96 -19.27 -29.16
N MET A 351 4.80 -19.68 -29.69
CA MET A 351 3.91 -20.59 -28.96
C MET A 351 4.56 -21.94 -28.68
N ASP A 352 5.32 -22.48 -29.63
CA ASP A 352 5.92 -23.80 -29.50
C ASP A 352 6.99 -23.81 -28.40
N TYR A 353 7.86 -22.80 -28.38
CA TYR A 353 8.82 -22.60 -27.30
C TYR A 353 8.15 -22.42 -25.93
N ILE A 354 7.06 -21.65 -25.86
CA ILE A 354 6.30 -21.46 -24.61
C ILE A 354 5.72 -22.80 -24.12
N ARG A 355 5.18 -23.63 -25.01
CA ARG A 355 4.66 -24.96 -24.65
C ARG A 355 5.77 -25.87 -24.14
N GLU A 356 6.88 -25.95 -24.87
CA GLU A 356 8.05 -26.73 -24.46
C GLU A 356 8.57 -26.30 -23.08
N GLU A 357 8.65 -24.99 -22.84
CA GLU A 357 9.11 -24.44 -21.56
C GLU A 357 8.13 -24.78 -20.41
N LEU A 358 6.82 -24.65 -20.64
CA LEU A 358 5.80 -25.02 -19.65
C LEU A 358 5.78 -26.53 -19.37
N GLU A 359 5.96 -27.37 -20.38
CA GLU A 359 6.09 -28.82 -20.22
C GLU A 359 7.36 -29.19 -19.43
N TYR A 360 8.48 -28.53 -19.72
CA TYR A 360 9.73 -28.70 -18.97
C TYR A 360 9.54 -28.35 -17.48
N VAL A 361 8.92 -27.22 -17.18
CA VAL A 361 8.59 -26.82 -15.80
C VAL A 361 7.59 -27.79 -15.16
N GLY A 362 6.59 -28.24 -15.92
CA GLY A 362 5.61 -29.24 -15.46
C GLY A 362 6.27 -30.54 -15.02
N LYS A 363 7.31 -31.01 -15.72
CA LYS A 363 8.10 -32.18 -15.32
C LYS A 363 8.83 -31.95 -13.99
N ILE A 364 9.42 -30.77 -13.79
CA ILE A 364 10.08 -30.42 -12.52
C ILE A 364 9.07 -30.41 -11.37
N PHE A 365 7.89 -29.83 -11.58
CA PHE A 365 6.84 -29.83 -10.56
C PHE A 365 6.32 -31.25 -10.26
N ALA A 366 6.16 -32.10 -11.29
CA ALA A 366 5.76 -33.50 -11.11
C ALA A 366 6.79 -34.32 -10.30
N GLN A 367 8.08 -34.02 -10.45
CA GLN A 367 9.15 -34.62 -9.65
C GLN A 367 9.15 -34.15 -8.19
N ASN A 368 8.45 -33.05 -7.89
CA ASN A 368 8.41 -32.41 -6.58
C ASN A 368 6.95 -32.23 -6.10
N PRO A 369 6.21 -33.32 -5.82
CA PRO A 369 4.77 -33.28 -5.53
C PRO A 369 4.40 -32.50 -4.26
N SER A 370 5.38 -32.23 -3.39
CA SER A 370 5.21 -31.40 -2.19
C SER A 370 5.06 -29.91 -2.49
N TRP A 371 5.44 -29.44 -3.68
CA TRP A 371 5.37 -28.03 -4.07
C TRP A 371 3.96 -27.71 -4.60
N PRO A 372 3.20 -26.79 -3.98
CA PRO A 372 1.94 -26.34 -4.57
C PRO A 372 2.23 -25.64 -5.89
N VAL A 373 1.46 -26.00 -6.91
CA VAL A 373 1.50 -25.33 -8.21
C VAL A 373 0.26 -24.45 -8.33
N ILE A 374 0.48 -23.14 -8.42
CA ILE A 374 -0.57 -22.13 -8.45
C ILE A 374 -0.71 -21.61 -9.88
N GLU A 375 -1.87 -21.81 -10.46
CA GLU A 375 -2.29 -21.20 -11.74
C GLU A 375 -2.55 -19.71 -11.51
N VAL A 376 -1.79 -18.82 -12.16
CA VAL A 376 -1.88 -17.35 -11.99
C VAL A 376 -2.69 -16.66 -13.10
N THR A 377 -3.21 -17.42 -14.05
CA THR A 377 -3.93 -16.89 -15.22
C THR A 377 -5.14 -16.06 -14.79
N GLY A 378 -5.17 -14.78 -15.18
CA GLY A 378 -6.29 -13.87 -14.92
C GLY A 378 -6.50 -13.47 -13.46
N LYS A 379 -5.60 -13.89 -12.54
CA LYS A 379 -5.69 -13.56 -11.12
C LYS A 379 -4.95 -12.28 -10.79
N ALA A 380 -5.49 -11.53 -9.84
CA ALA A 380 -4.78 -10.41 -9.23
C ALA A 380 -3.59 -10.92 -8.39
N ILE A 381 -2.65 -10.01 -8.10
CA ILE A 381 -1.46 -10.34 -7.29
C ILE A 381 -1.88 -10.67 -5.85
N GLU A 382 -2.84 -9.91 -5.34
CA GLU A 382 -3.46 -10.03 -4.01
C GLU A 382 -4.12 -11.40 -3.82
N GLU A 383 -4.87 -11.87 -4.84
CA GLU A 383 -5.51 -13.19 -4.82
C GLU A 383 -4.48 -14.32 -4.80
N THR A 384 -3.46 -14.22 -5.65
CA THR A 384 -2.38 -15.21 -5.69
C THR A 384 -1.60 -15.23 -4.37
N ALA A 385 -1.32 -14.06 -3.79
CA ALA A 385 -0.68 -13.93 -2.49
C ALA A 385 -1.52 -14.57 -1.38
N ALA A 386 -2.83 -14.37 -1.37
CA ALA A 386 -3.73 -14.99 -0.40
C ALA A 386 -3.67 -16.53 -0.45
N VAL A 387 -3.61 -17.11 -1.65
CA VAL A 387 -3.44 -18.58 -1.84
C VAL A 387 -2.09 -19.05 -1.30
N VAL A 388 -1.00 -18.36 -1.66
CA VAL A 388 0.35 -18.70 -1.16
C VAL A 388 0.39 -18.65 0.37
N LEU A 389 -0.11 -17.57 0.97
CA LEU A 389 -0.08 -17.38 2.42
C LEU A 389 -0.94 -18.38 3.16
N ARG A 390 -2.13 -18.71 2.64
CA ARG A 390 -2.98 -19.76 3.22
C ARG A 390 -2.23 -21.08 3.29
N LEU A 391 -1.68 -21.53 2.16
CA LEU A 391 -0.92 -22.78 2.09
C LEU A 391 0.33 -22.76 2.97
N TYR A 392 1.02 -21.61 3.05
CA TYR A 392 2.18 -21.42 3.92
C TYR A 392 1.83 -21.58 5.41
N HIS A 393 0.74 -20.96 5.86
CA HIS A 393 0.30 -21.00 7.26
C HIS A 393 -0.30 -22.35 7.66
N ASP A 394 -1.11 -22.95 6.79
CA ASP A 394 -1.71 -24.27 7.02
C ASP A 394 -0.64 -25.36 7.24
N ARG A 395 0.49 -25.23 6.55
CA ARG A 395 1.65 -26.13 6.71
C ARG A 395 2.42 -25.89 8.00
N LYS A 396 2.57 -24.61 8.41
CA LYS A 396 3.27 -24.25 9.64
C LYS A 396 2.48 -24.61 10.89
N GLN A 397 1.16 -24.53 10.84
CA GLN A 397 0.30 -24.76 11.99
C GLN A 397 -0.86 -25.67 11.60
N LYS A 398 -0.74 -26.97 11.88
CA LYS A 398 -1.80 -27.96 11.68
C LYS A 398 -2.97 -27.65 12.63
N HIS A 399 -3.93 -26.87 12.16
CA HIS A 399 -5.18 -26.61 12.85
C HIS A 399 -6.31 -27.46 12.24
N CYS A 400 -7.36 -27.72 13.03
CA CYS A 400 -8.58 -28.36 12.54
C CYS A 400 -9.25 -27.54 11.41
N MET A 401 -9.11 -26.22 11.46
CA MET A 401 -9.58 -25.29 10.43
C MET A 401 -8.41 -24.50 9.85
N PRO A 402 -8.19 -24.52 8.52
CA PRO A 402 -7.11 -23.77 7.87
C PRO A 402 -7.37 -22.26 7.98
N ARG A 403 -6.37 -21.49 8.41
CA ARG A 403 -6.49 -20.04 8.64
C ARG A 403 -5.14 -19.35 8.71
N ILE A 404 -5.13 -18.07 8.35
CA ILE A 404 -3.98 -17.17 8.59
C ILE A 404 -4.17 -16.53 9.96
N SER A 405 -3.25 -16.78 10.90
CA SER A 405 -3.34 -16.25 12.27
C SER A 405 -2.24 -15.23 12.54
N LYS A 406 -2.58 -14.16 13.26
CA LYS A 406 -1.63 -13.14 13.69
C LYS A 406 -1.89 -12.78 15.15
N ARG A 407 -0.82 -12.66 15.93
CA ARG A 407 -0.87 -12.15 17.31
C ARG A 407 -0.58 -10.65 17.29
N TYR A 408 -1.40 -9.89 18.00
CA TYR A 408 -1.26 -8.44 18.20
C TYR A 408 -0.67 -8.15 19.57
#